data_AF-A0A3D6ES28-F1
#
_entry.id   AF-A0A3D6ES28-F1
#
_cell.length_a   1.000
_cell.length_b   1.000
_cell.length_c   1.000
_cell.angle_alpha   90.00
_cell.angle_beta   90.00
_cell.angle_gamma   90.00
#
_symmetry.space_group_name_H-M   'P 1'
#
loop_
_entity.id
_entity.type
_entity.pdbx_description
1 polymer ?
#
loop_
_entity_poly.entity_id
_entity_poly.type
_entity_poly.pdbx_seq_one_letter_code
_entity_poly.pdbx_strand_id
1 'polypeptide(L)' 'CSSDLLLQWLDNFTDSPKFTFITHGETASANTLAEKLKAKGWNVVVPQYLQTFELFDGI' A
#
# COMPACT_ATOMS: atom_id res chain seq x y z
N CYS A 1 -19.99 -2.04 -5.04
CA CYS A 1 -18.97 -2.47 -6.02
C CYS A 1 -17.80 -1.51 -5.92
N SER A 2 -16.55 -1.97 -5.81
CA SER A 2 -15.33 -1.34 -6.37
C SER A 2 -14.05 -1.41 -5.51
N SER A 3 -14.06 -1.88 -4.25
CA SER A 3 -12.82 -2.02 -3.44
C SER A 3 -12.25 -3.44 -3.43
N ASP A 4 -13.10 -4.44 -3.59
CA ASP A 4 -12.74 -5.86 -3.45
C ASP A 4 -11.92 -6.40 -4.61
N LEU A 5 -12.07 -5.79 -5.81
CA LEU A 5 -11.31 -6.18 -7.00
C LEU A 5 -9.81 -5.89 -6.83
N LEU A 6 -9.48 -4.78 -6.17
CA LEU A 6 -8.09 -4.42 -5.88
C LEU A 6 -7.49 -5.37 -4.84
N LEU A 7 -8.28 -5.78 -3.84
CA LEU A 7 -7.83 -6.76 -2.84
C LEU A 7 -7.62 -8.15 -3.47
N GLN A 8 -8.52 -8.59 -4.37
CA GLN A 8 -8.33 -9.83 -5.13
C GLN A 8 -7.10 -9.77 -6.05
N TRP A 9 -6.86 -8.62 -6.68
CA TRP A 9 -5.68 -8.43 -7.50
C TRP A 9 -4.40 -8.50 -6.65
N LEU A 10 -4.41 -7.89 -5.46
CA LEU A 10 -3.31 -7.95 -4.50
C LEU A 10 -3.09 -9.37 -3.91
N ASP A 11 -4.12 -10.22 -3.91
CA ASP A 11 -4.01 -11.62 -3.45
C ASP A 11 -3.27 -12.53 -4.44
N ASN A 12 -3.08 -12.09 -5.69
CA ASN A 12 -2.30 -12.84 -6.68
C ASN A 12 -0.79 -12.67 -6.52
N PHE A 13 -0.32 -11.85 -5.57
CA PHE A 13 1.09 -11.73 -5.27
C PHE A 13 1.54 -12.85 -4.33
N THR A 14 2.49 -13.67 -4.80
CA THR A 14 3.01 -14.83 -4.05
C THR A 14 3.77 -14.43 -2.78
N ASP A 15 4.43 -13.26 -2.80
CA ASP A 15 5.19 -12.71 -1.69
C ASP A 15 4.78 -11.26 -1.43
N SER A 16 4.76 -10.87 -0.15
CA SER A 16 4.49 -9.48 0.22
C SER A 16 5.62 -8.57 -0.28
N PRO A 17 5.34 -7.51 -1.05
CA PRO A 17 6.34 -6.53 -1.45
C PRO A 17 6.98 -5.87 -0.22
N LYS A 18 8.28 -5.55 -0.32
CA LYS A 18 9.06 -4.95 0.78
C LYS A 18 8.49 -3.61 1.26
N PHE A 19 7.96 -2.83 0.32
CA PHE A 19 7.28 -1.55 0.55
C PHE A 19 6.14 -1.37 -0.46
N THR A 20 4.97 -0.95 0.01
CA THR A 20 3.79 -0.62 -0.80
C THR A 20 3.39 0.81 -0.51
N PHE A 21 3.23 1.64 -1.55
CA PHE A 21 2.82 3.03 -1.41
C PHE A 21 1.45 3.25 -2.04
N ILE A 22 0.51 3.81 -1.27
CA ILE A 22 -0.82 4.17 -1.77
C ILE A 22 -0.85 5.66 -2.05
N THR A 23 -0.72 6.04 -3.32
CA THR A 23 -0.65 7.44 -3.76
C THR A 23 -1.96 7.98 -4.31
N HIS A 24 -2.87 7.09 -4.73
CA HIS A 24 -4.17 7.46 -5.30
C HIS A 24 -5.33 7.04 -4.39
N GLY A 25 -6.28 7.94 -4.23
CA GLY A 25 -7.49 7.75 -3.41
C GLY A 25 -7.65 8.87 -2.40
N GLU A 26 -8.89 9.07 -1.95
CA GLU A 26 -9.15 9.94 -0.80
C GLU A 26 -8.45 9.38 0.45
N THR A 27 -7.99 10.26 1.35
CA THR A 27 -7.23 9.88 2.54
C THR A 27 -7.93 8.80 3.38
N ALA A 28 -9.26 8.87 3.52
CA ALA A 28 -10.05 7.89 4.25
C ALA A 28 -10.04 6.49 3.57
N SER A 29 -10.18 6.46 2.25
CA SER A 29 -10.15 5.22 1.47
C SER A 29 -8.75 4.60 1.43
N ALA A 30 -7.72 5.43 1.25
CA ALA A 30 -6.32 5.01 1.25
C ALA A 30 -5.91 4.42 2.61
N ASN A 31 -6.30 5.06 3.72
CA ASN A 31 -6.05 4.54 5.06
C ASN A 31 -6.78 3.21 5.30
N THR A 32 -8.04 3.10 4.89
CA THR A 32 -8.81 1.86 5.03
C THR A 32 -8.16 0.70 4.27
N LEU A 33 -7.66 0.96 3.06
CA LEU A 33 -6.93 -0.04 2.28
C LEU A 33 -5.57 -0.39 2.91
N ALA A 34 -4.85 0.62 3.41
CA ALA A 34 -3.57 0.42 4.08
C ALA A 34 -3.71 -0.47 5.33
N GLU A 35 -4.75 -0.27 6.14
CA GLU A 35 -5.00 -1.10 7.32
C GLU A 35 -5.30 -2.56 6.94
N LYS A 36 -6.12 -2.79 5.90
CA LYS A 36 -6.40 -4.15 5.41
C LYS A 36 -5.14 -4.87 4.92
N LEU A 37 -4.23 -4.16 4.26
CA LEU A 37 -2.98 -4.73 3.78
C LEU A 37 -1.95 -4.93 4.91
N LYS A 38 -1.87 -4.01 5.87
CA LYS A 38 -1.08 -4.19 7.09
C LYS A 38 -1.54 -5.41 7.90
N ALA A 39 -2.84 -5.65 7.98
CA ALA A 39 -3.39 -6.86 8.62
C ALA A 39 -2.99 -8.16 7.89
N LYS A 40 -2.76 -8.10 6.57
CA LYS A 40 -2.17 -9.19 5.78
C LYS A 40 -0.64 -9.32 5.94
N GLY A 41 0.00 -8.47 6.75
CA GLY A 41 1.45 -8.47 6.98
C GLY A 41 2.25 -7.64 5.97
N TRP A 42 1.61 -6.82 5.15
CA TRP A 42 2.30 -6.01 4.14
C TRP A 42 2.79 -4.69 4.74
N ASN A 43 4.00 -4.27 4.34
CA ASN A 43 4.54 -2.96 4.68
C ASN A 43 3.94 -1.88 3.78
N VAL A 44 2.83 -1.30 4.21
CA VAL A 44 2.10 -0.27 3.46
C VAL A 44 2.24 1.11 4.07
N VAL A 45 2.51 2.09 3.21
CA VAL A 45 2.70 3.49 3.55
C VAL A 45 1.77 4.35 2.69
N VAL A 46 1.05 5.27 3.33
CA VAL A 46 0.28 6.31 2.64
C VAL A 46 1.11 7.59 2.74
N PRO A 47 1.88 7.97 1.70
CA PRO A 47 2.70 9.16 1.75
C PRO A 47 1.83 10.41 1.88
N GLN A 48 2.28 11.37 2.70
CA GLN A 48 1.72 12.71 2.70
C GLN A 48 2.21 13.50 1.48
N TYR A 49 1.45 14.54 1.12
CA TYR A 49 1.83 15.45 0.06
C TYR A 49 3.23 16.02 0.34
N LEU A 50 4.14 15.90 -0.64
CA LEU A 50 5.57 16.25 -0.57
C LEU A 50 6.46 15.37 0.33
N GLN A 51 5.98 14.22 0.79
CA GLN A 51 6.82 13.28 1.53
C GLN A 51 7.77 12.50 0.58
N THR A 52 9.06 12.46 0.93
CA THR A 52 10.08 11.70 0.21
C THR A 52 10.44 10.44 0.99
N PHE A 53 10.64 9.32 0.28
CA PHE A 53 11.14 8.06 0.84
C PHE A 53 12.42 7.65 0.12
N GLU A 54 13.46 7.37 0.90
CA GLU A 54 14.66 6.70 0.40
C GLU A 54 14.39 5.20 0.30
N LEU A 55 14.50 4.65 -0.91
CA LEU A 55 14.23 3.24 -1.19
C LEU A 55 15.51 2.37 -1.07
N PHE A 56 16.66 2.98 -1.30
CA PHE A 56 17.98 2.36 -1.23
C PHE A 56 18.98 3.40 -0.74
N ASP A 57 19.72 3.08 0.33
CA ASP A 57 20.88 3.86 0.77
C ASP A 57 22.10 2.95 0.59
N GLY A 58 22.99 3.34 -0.33
CA GLY A 58 24.20 2.59 -0.66
C GLY A 58 23.99 1.34 -1.53
N ILE A 59 24.36 1.45 -2.81
CA ILE A 59 24.87 0.33 -3.62
C ILE A 59 26.40 0.43 -3.60
#